data_AF-Q4S8G9-F1
#
_entry.id   AF-Q4S8G9-F1
#
_cell.length_a   1.000
_cell.length_b   1.000
_cell.length_c   1.000
_cell.angle_alpha   90.00
_cell.angle_beta   90.00
_cell.angle_gamma   90.00
#
_symmetry.space_group_name_H-M   'P 1'
#
loop_
_entity.id
_entity.type
_entity.pdbx_description
1 polymer ?
#
loop_
_entity_poly.entity_id
_entity_poly.type
_entity_poly.pdbx_seq_one_letter_code
_entity_poly.pdbx_strand_id
1 'polypeptide(L)'
;MKEEDWFYALATDQTALLQLILEYRWISPPETPTGSGSVFQRDGKVSFQLQELRELLCVALEHVHFAPCWLPVLLKAGLQPSLLLHPHMFDHADSDALNYLLEFVNWTTLPGGLKIILERRREEQTWKPWPHFDTITSLSHMCRLQIRSMLGPDLLMRTSIVQQLPVPSPLHCFLQFRDIQEPSYKHSPLSNQIQRHNNTHQHRHVL
;
A
#
# COMPACT_ATOMS: atom_id res chain seq x y z
N MET A 1 -5.65 4.45 17.80
CA MET A 1 -4.91 5.66 17.36
C MET A 1 -5.94 6.67 16.88
N LYS A 2 -5.64 7.96 16.89
CA LYS A 2 -6.53 8.98 16.30
C LYS A 2 -5.98 9.42 14.94
N GLU A 3 -6.83 10.06 14.15
CA GLU A 3 -6.52 10.65 12.84
C GLU A 3 -5.23 11.51 12.84
N GLU A 4 -5.04 12.31 13.90
CA GLU A 4 -3.84 13.14 14.09
C GLU A 4 -2.54 12.32 14.15
N ASP A 5 -2.56 11.14 14.78
CA ASP A 5 -1.38 10.28 14.88
C ASP A 5 -0.99 9.73 13.49
N TRP A 6 -1.99 9.43 12.66
CA TRP A 6 -1.78 8.95 11.29
C TRP A 6 -1.29 10.06 10.36
N PHE A 7 -1.72 11.30 10.58
CA PHE A 7 -1.24 12.46 9.85
C PHE A 7 0.28 12.57 9.97
N TYR A 8 0.84 12.51 11.19
CA TYR A 8 2.30 12.57 11.37
C TYR A 8 3.04 11.37 10.76
N ALA A 9 2.40 10.19 10.70
CA ALA A 9 3.00 8.98 10.14
C ALA A 9 2.98 8.91 8.61
N LEU A 10 2.00 9.56 7.95
CA LEU A 10 1.74 9.40 6.52
C LEU A 10 1.92 10.69 5.70
N ALA A 11 1.75 11.87 6.32
CA ALA A 11 1.90 13.17 5.69
C ALA A 11 3.34 13.70 5.73
N THR A 12 4.32 12.81 5.88
CA THR A 12 5.74 13.15 5.97
C THR A 12 6.58 12.26 5.07
N ASP A 13 7.79 12.71 4.73
CA ASP A 13 8.78 11.89 4.05
C ASP A 13 9.51 10.90 4.99
N GLN A 14 9.21 10.96 6.29
CA GLN A 14 9.79 10.11 7.31
C GLN A 14 8.87 8.94 7.66
N THR A 15 9.24 7.74 7.18
CA THR A 15 8.46 6.53 7.40
C THR A 15 8.81 5.80 8.70
N ALA A 16 9.77 6.30 9.49
CA ALA A 16 10.24 5.66 10.71
C ALA A 16 9.11 5.44 11.74
N LEU A 17 8.23 6.44 11.91
CA LEU A 17 7.07 6.31 12.80
C LEU A 17 6.09 5.25 12.29
N LEU A 18 5.80 5.24 10.99
CA LEU A 18 4.93 4.24 10.38
C LEU A 18 5.51 2.83 10.51
N GLN A 19 6.82 2.67 10.28
CA GLN A 19 7.52 1.40 10.46
C GLN A 19 7.44 0.91 11.90
N LEU A 20 7.70 1.80 12.88
CA LEU A 20 7.58 1.48 14.30
C LEU A 20 6.16 1.03 14.66
N ILE A 21 5.15 1.73 14.17
CA ILE A 21 3.74 1.37 14.43
C ILE A 21 3.43 -0.03 13.88
N LEU A 22 3.88 -0.35 12.66
CA LEU A 22 3.67 -1.65 12.01
C LEU A 22 4.57 -2.76 12.58
N GLU A 23 5.62 -2.37 13.31
CA GLU A 23 6.40 -3.29 14.12
C GLU A 23 5.60 -3.74 15.33
N TYR A 24 4.85 -2.88 16.02
CA TYR A 24 4.08 -3.28 17.21
C TYR A 24 2.62 -3.68 16.91
N ARG A 25 2.06 -3.25 15.78
CA ARG A 25 0.68 -3.50 15.37
C ARG A 25 0.60 -4.18 14.03
N TRP A 26 -0.50 -4.90 13.78
CA TRP A 26 -0.63 -5.71 12.57
C TRP A 26 -1.95 -5.53 11.85
N ILE A 27 -1.88 -5.51 10.52
CA ILE A 27 -3.03 -5.37 9.64
C ILE A 27 -3.67 -6.75 9.52
N SER A 28 -4.80 -6.94 10.19
CA SER A 28 -5.54 -8.20 10.11
C SER A 28 -6.05 -8.45 8.69
N PRO A 29 -5.93 -9.68 8.17
CA PRO A 29 -6.69 -10.10 7.01
C PRO A 29 -8.19 -9.93 7.30
N PRO A 30 -9.01 -9.53 6.31
CA PRO A 30 -10.45 -9.71 6.42
C PRO A 30 -10.72 -11.22 6.53
N GLU A 31 -11.36 -11.64 7.61
CA GLU A 31 -11.64 -13.05 7.90
C GLU A 31 -12.38 -13.71 6.72
N THR A 32 -11.77 -14.73 6.12
CA THR A 32 -12.47 -15.60 5.16
C THR A 32 -13.23 -16.67 5.92
N PRO A 33 -14.56 -16.85 5.69
CA PRO A 33 -15.39 -17.82 6.40
C PRO A 33 -15.23 -19.22 5.80
N THR A 34 -14.02 -19.77 5.84
CA THR A 34 -13.81 -21.19 5.51
C THR A 34 -12.80 -21.77 6.48
N GLY A 35 -13.31 -22.55 7.42
CA GLY A 35 -12.57 -23.10 8.53
C GLY A 35 -11.44 -24.04 8.10
N SER A 36 -10.29 -23.85 8.72
CA SER A 36 -9.59 -24.89 9.47
C SER A 36 -8.50 -24.20 10.28
N GLY A 37 -8.38 -24.58 11.54
CA GLY A 37 -7.62 -23.86 12.55
C GLY A 37 -6.11 -23.85 12.28
N SER A 38 -5.55 -22.66 12.24
CA SER A 38 -4.27 -22.34 12.86
C SER A 38 -4.28 -20.85 13.14
N VAL A 39 -4.62 -20.49 14.37
CA VAL A 39 -4.34 -19.15 14.89
C VAL A 39 -2.82 -19.04 14.91
N PHE A 40 -2.22 -18.56 13.82
CA PHE A 40 -0.81 -18.19 13.79
C PHE A 40 -0.64 -16.96 14.68
N GLN A 41 -0.63 -17.19 16.00
CA GLN A 41 -0.34 -16.19 17.01
C GLN A 41 0.94 -15.45 16.61
N ARG A 42 0.83 -14.14 16.38
CA ARG A 42 1.98 -13.25 16.55
C ARG A 42 2.29 -13.24 18.04
N ASP A 43 3.56 -13.35 18.39
CA ASP A 43 4.09 -12.91 19.69
C ASP A 43 3.57 -11.49 19.99
N GLY A 44 2.60 -11.36 20.90
CA GLY A 44 2.22 -10.11 21.56
C GLY A 44 1.71 -8.91 20.74
N LYS A 45 1.67 -8.95 19.40
CA LYS A 45 1.26 -7.79 18.58
C LYS A 45 -0.25 -7.61 18.53
N VAL A 46 -0.69 -6.36 18.68
CA VAL A 46 -2.12 -5.98 18.66
C VAL A 46 -2.62 -5.79 17.23
N SER A 47 -3.73 -6.43 16.88
CA SER A 47 -4.38 -6.24 15.57
C SER A 47 -4.99 -4.85 15.46
N PHE A 48 -4.87 -4.22 14.29
CA PHE A 48 -5.65 -3.02 13.99
C PHE A 48 -7.14 -3.33 14.10
N GLN A 49 -7.87 -2.46 14.79
CA GLN A 49 -9.31 -2.47 14.68
C GLN A 49 -9.73 -1.98 13.29
N LEU A 50 -10.89 -2.43 12.80
CA LEU A 50 -11.42 -2.01 11.50
C LEU A 50 -11.51 -0.48 11.37
N GLN A 51 -11.84 0.20 12.48
CA GLN A 51 -11.90 1.65 12.54
C GLN A 51 -10.53 2.31 12.35
N GLU A 52 -9.50 1.79 13.02
CA GLU A 52 -8.13 2.31 12.89
C GLU A 52 -7.58 2.11 11.47
N LEU A 53 -7.90 0.98 10.83
CA LEU A 53 -7.53 0.72 9.44
C LEU A 53 -8.24 1.69 8.48
N ARG A 54 -9.51 2.00 8.73
CA ARG A 54 -10.25 3.00 7.93
C ARG A 54 -9.63 4.38 8.07
N GLU A 55 -9.29 4.80 9.28
CA GLU A 55 -8.62 6.08 9.53
C GLU A 55 -7.26 6.16 8.86
N LEU A 56 -6.44 5.10 8.97
CA LEU A 56 -5.18 4.98 8.23
C LEU A 56 -5.40 5.20 6.72
N LEU A 57 -6.37 4.50 6.13
CA LEU A 57 -6.65 4.58 4.69
C LEU A 57 -7.16 5.96 4.28
N CYS A 58 -8.03 6.58 5.08
CA CYS A 58 -8.50 7.94 4.83
C CYS A 58 -7.32 8.92 4.77
N VAL A 59 -6.48 8.92 5.81
CA VAL A 59 -5.33 9.84 5.88
C VAL A 59 -4.31 9.55 4.78
N ALA A 60 -4.06 8.27 4.46
CA ALA A 60 -3.17 7.87 3.37
C ALA A 60 -3.68 8.38 2.01
N LEU A 61 -4.99 8.26 1.78
CA LEU A 61 -5.63 8.74 0.55
C LEU A 61 -5.65 10.27 0.47
N GLU A 62 -5.80 10.98 1.57
CA GLU A 62 -5.67 12.45 1.60
C GLU A 62 -4.24 12.91 1.30
N HIS A 63 -3.24 12.14 1.72
CA HIS A 63 -1.80 12.44 1.58
C HIS A 63 -1.12 11.60 0.51
N VAL A 64 -1.81 11.38 -0.61
CA VAL A 64 -1.32 10.57 -1.74
C VAL A 64 -0.03 11.13 -2.38
N HIS A 65 0.26 12.42 -2.22
CA HIS A 65 1.53 12.99 -2.66
C HIS A 65 2.76 12.40 -1.95
N PHE A 66 2.58 11.84 -0.76
CA PHE A 66 3.61 11.11 -0.01
C PHE A 66 3.55 9.59 -0.23
N ALA A 67 2.71 9.12 -1.16
CA ALA A 67 2.57 7.70 -1.47
C ALA A 67 3.91 6.99 -1.74
N PRO A 68 4.90 7.59 -2.44
CA PRO A 68 6.19 6.93 -2.61
C PRO A 68 6.85 6.49 -1.28
N CYS A 69 6.62 7.24 -0.20
CA CYS A 69 7.19 6.97 1.11
C CYS A 69 6.40 5.87 1.85
N TRP A 70 5.09 6.06 2.04
CA TRP A 70 4.30 5.16 2.89
C TRP A 70 3.86 3.88 2.17
N LEU A 71 3.69 3.89 0.85
CA LEU A 71 3.12 2.78 0.08
C LEU A 71 3.96 1.50 0.18
N PRO A 72 5.30 1.54 -0.01
CA PRO A 72 6.13 0.35 0.16
C PRO A 72 6.04 -0.22 1.57
N VAL A 73 6.03 0.65 2.58
CA VAL A 73 5.97 0.24 3.99
C VAL A 73 4.64 -0.46 4.30
N LEU A 74 3.51 0.10 3.87
CA LEU A 74 2.20 -0.51 4.08
C LEU A 74 2.05 -1.85 3.35
N LEU A 75 2.47 -1.94 2.08
CA LEU A 75 2.35 -3.17 1.29
C LEU A 75 3.26 -4.28 1.82
N LYS A 76 4.47 -3.94 2.29
CA LYS A 76 5.39 -4.87 2.96
C LYS A 76 4.85 -5.33 4.31
N ALA A 77 4.14 -4.47 5.03
CA ALA A 77 3.47 -4.81 6.28
C ALA A 77 2.19 -5.65 6.08
N GLY A 78 1.85 -6.00 4.84
CA GLY A 78 0.72 -6.88 4.54
C GLY A 78 -0.59 -6.17 4.22
N LEU A 79 -0.57 -4.85 3.98
CA LEU A 79 -1.78 -4.16 3.50
C LEU A 79 -2.26 -4.78 2.19
N GLN A 80 -3.57 -5.00 2.10
CA GLN A 80 -4.18 -5.50 0.88
C GLN A 80 -4.24 -4.38 -0.18
N PRO A 81 -3.58 -4.53 -1.35
CA PRO A 81 -3.48 -3.47 -2.36
C PRO A 81 -4.84 -3.01 -2.90
N SER A 82 -5.85 -3.90 -2.90
CA SER A 82 -7.20 -3.56 -3.36
C SER A 82 -7.87 -2.47 -2.53
N LEU A 83 -7.44 -2.27 -1.28
CA LEU A 83 -7.94 -1.19 -0.41
C LEU A 83 -7.48 0.20 -0.87
N LEU A 84 -6.44 0.26 -1.72
CA LEU A 84 -5.90 1.50 -2.28
C LEU A 84 -6.38 1.75 -3.71
N LEU A 85 -7.21 0.87 -4.28
CA LEU A 85 -7.79 1.03 -5.62
C LEU A 85 -8.96 2.03 -5.61
N HIS A 86 -8.65 3.27 -5.27
CA HIS A 86 -9.59 4.38 -5.19
C HIS A 86 -9.30 5.42 -6.28
N PRO A 87 -10.33 6.05 -6.91
CA PRO A 87 -10.12 7.09 -7.91
C PRO A 87 -9.13 8.18 -7.48
N HIS A 88 -9.23 8.66 -6.24
CA HIS A 88 -8.32 9.68 -5.69
C HIS A 88 -6.83 9.27 -5.73
N MET A 89 -6.51 8.00 -5.45
CA MET A 89 -5.14 7.47 -5.58
C MET A 89 -4.70 7.53 -7.05
N PHE A 90 -5.56 7.13 -7.97
CA PHE A 90 -5.26 7.10 -9.40
C PHE A 90 -5.18 8.51 -10.02
N ASP A 91 -5.92 9.48 -9.50
CA ASP A 91 -5.91 10.87 -9.96
C ASP A 91 -4.65 11.62 -9.50
N HIS A 92 -4.26 11.46 -8.23
CA HIS A 92 -3.28 12.36 -7.58
C HIS A 92 -1.93 11.72 -7.26
N ALA A 93 -1.79 10.39 -7.32
CA ALA A 93 -0.52 9.74 -7.02
C ALA A 93 0.55 10.12 -8.04
N ASP A 94 1.79 10.22 -7.55
CA ASP A 94 2.95 10.30 -8.42
C ASP A 94 3.04 9.07 -9.34
N SER A 95 3.64 9.25 -10.52
CA SER A 95 3.77 8.18 -11.52
C SER A 95 4.48 6.95 -10.95
N ASP A 96 5.53 7.13 -10.15
CA ASP A 96 6.30 6.02 -9.60
C ASP A 96 5.50 5.28 -8.51
N ALA A 97 4.77 6.00 -7.66
CA ALA A 97 3.88 5.39 -6.67
C ALA A 97 2.75 4.61 -7.33
N LEU A 98 2.17 5.15 -8.42
CA LEU A 98 1.10 4.48 -9.14
C LEU A 98 1.62 3.21 -9.83
N ASN A 99 2.78 3.27 -10.49
CA ASN A 99 3.41 2.09 -11.09
C ASN A 99 3.73 1.03 -10.04
N TYR A 100 4.27 1.45 -8.89
CA TYR A 100 4.55 0.55 -7.79
C TYR A 100 3.28 -0.11 -7.25
N LEU A 101 2.16 0.61 -7.08
CA LEU A 101 0.88 0.00 -6.67
C LEU A 101 0.39 -1.04 -7.68
N LEU A 102 0.51 -0.73 -8.97
CA LEU A 102 0.02 -1.59 -10.06
C LEU A 102 0.73 -2.95 -10.12
N GLU A 103 1.96 -3.05 -9.62
CA GLU A 103 2.67 -4.34 -9.49
C GLU A 103 2.06 -5.30 -8.47
N PHE A 104 1.24 -4.80 -7.55
CA PHE A 104 0.61 -5.62 -6.51
C PHE A 104 -0.84 -6.00 -6.84
N VAL A 105 -1.33 -5.60 -8.01
CA VAL A 105 -2.68 -5.90 -8.47
C VAL A 105 -2.66 -6.44 -9.89
N ASN A 106 -3.71 -7.17 -10.26
CA ASN A 106 -3.87 -7.50 -11.66
C ASN A 106 -4.42 -6.28 -12.41
N TRP A 107 -3.52 -5.50 -13.01
CA TRP A 107 -3.85 -4.28 -13.74
C TRP A 107 -4.79 -4.54 -14.95
N THR A 108 -4.76 -5.75 -15.53
CA THR A 108 -5.64 -6.12 -16.65
C THR A 108 -7.11 -6.22 -16.21
N THR A 109 -7.36 -6.56 -14.95
CA THR A 109 -8.71 -6.72 -14.37
C THR A 109 -9.17 -5.50 -13.59
N LEU A 110 -8.53 -4.35 -13.75
CA LEU A 110 -8.96 -3.12 -13.08
C LEU A 110 -10.39 -2.73 -13.47
N PRO A 111 -11.18 -2.17 -12.54
CA PRO A 111 -12.47 -1.58 -12.84
C PRO A 111 -12.36 -0.54 -13.98
N GLY A 112 -13.36 -0.52 -14.87
CA GLY A 112 -13.37 0.38 -16.03
C GLY A 112 -13.18 1.85 -15.65
N GLY A 113 -13.77 2.30 -14.53
CA GLY A 113 -13.59 3.67 -14.05
C GLY A 113 -12.14 4.03 -13.73
N LEU A 114 -11.35 3.11 -13.19
CA LEU A 114 -9.93 3.34 -12.93
C LEU A 114 -9.09 3.31 -14.21
N LYS A 115 -9.46 2.47 -15.19
CA LYS A 115 -8.81 2.42 -16.50
C LYS A 115 -8.96 3.75 -17.26
N ILE A 116 -10.15 4.35 -17.22
CA ILE A 116 -10.40 5.67 -17.84
C ILE A 116 -9.48 6.74 -17.22
N ILE A 117 -9.28 6.72 -15.90
CA ILE A 117 -8.36 7.66 -15.23
C ILE A 117 -6.92 7.44 -15.71
N LEU A 118 -6.47 6.18 -15.80
CA LEU A 118 -5.14 5.84 -16.31
C LEU A 118 -4.93 6.29 -17.76
N GLU A 119 -5.92 6.05 -18.63
CA GLU A 119 -5.89 6.48 -20.03
C GLU A 119 -5.79 8.00 -20.14
N ARG A 120 -6.64 8.73 -19.42
CA ARG A 120 -6.58 10.20 -19.35
C ARG A 120 -5.22 10.69 -18.87
N ARG A 121 -4.68 10.12 -17.78
CA ARG A 121 -3.36 10.53 -17.26
C ARG A 121 -2.21 10.21 -18.20
N ARG A 122 -2.33 9.14 -18.99
CA ARG A 122 -1.37 8.80 -20.06
C ARG A 122 -1.42 9.83 -21.18
N GLU A 123 -2.60 10.27 -21.59
CA GLU A 123 -2.79 11.32 -22.60
C GLU A 123 -2.22 12.67 -22.11
N GLU A 124 -2.50 13.03 -20.86
CA GLU A 124 -2.02 14.25 -20.20
C GLU A 124 -0.51 14.22 -19.84
N GLN A 125 0.19 13.10 -20.09
CA GLN A 125 1.59 12.89 -19.72
C GLN A 125 1.88 13.02 -18.21
N THR A 126 0.85 12.91 -17.36
CA THR A 126 0.99 12.95 -15.90
C THR A 126 1.27 11.58 -15.28
N TRP A 127 1.15 10.52 -16.07
CA TRP A 127 1.55 9.16 -15.71
C TRP A 127 2.30 8.50 -16.86
N LYS A 128 3.47 7.93 -16.54
CA LYS A 128 4.28 7.15 -17.46
C LYS A 128 4.30 5.69 -16.97
N PRO A 129 3.59 4.77 -17.65
CA PRO A 129 3.59 3.36 -17.28
C PRO A 129 4.99 2.76 -17.44
N TRP A 130 5.27 1.72 -16.65
CA TRP A 130 6.45 0.90 -16.90
C TRP A 130 6.29 0.06 -18.19
N PRO A 131 7.38 -0.23 -18.92
CA PRO A 131 7.29 -0.84 -20.25
C PRO A 131 6.54 -2.18 -20.29
N HIS A 132 6.60 -2.96 -19.21
CA HIS A 132 5.93 -4.26 -19.16
C HIS A 132 4.41 -4.16 -18.96
N PHE A 133 3.86 -3.01 -18.56
CA PHE A 133 2.40 -2.81 -18.53
C PHE A 133 1.78 -2.69 -19.92
N ASP A 134 2.58 -2.42 -20.95
CA ASP A 134 2.10 -2.45 -22.33
C ASP A 134 2.18 -3.86 -22.95
N THR A 135 2.63 -4.86 -22.18
CA THR A 135 2.76 -6.26 -22.60
C THR A 135 1.77 -7.17 -21.88
N ILE A 136 1.59 -8.39 -22.38
CA ILE A 136 0.76 -9.39 -21.70
C ILE A 136 1.41 -9.73 -20.35
N THR A 137 0.64 -9.63 -19.26
CA THR A 137 1.11 -9.96 -17.91
C THR A 137 1.70 -11.37 -17.89
N SER A 138 2.93 -11.49 -17.37
CA SER A 138 3.61 -12.79 -17.29
C SER A 138 2.83 -13.77 -16.41
N LEU A 139 2.84 -15.04 -16.80
CA LEU A 139 2.21 -16.11 -16.02
C LEU A 139 2.77 -16.18 -14.59
N SER A 140 4.09 -15.97 -14.41
CA SER A 140 4.73 -15.97 -13.10
C SER A 140 4.15 -14.88 -12.19
N HIS A 141 3.93 -13.68 -12.71
CA HIS A 141 3.30 -12.59 -11.97
C HIS A 141 1.84 -12.89 -11.62
N MET A 142 1.06 -13.45 -12.55
CA MET A 142 -0.31 -13.88 -12.28
C MET A 142 -0.36 -14.96 -11.18
N CYS A 143 0.53 -15.95 -11.24
CA CYS A 143 0.65 -16.97 -10.20
C CYS A 143 1.02 -16.35 -8.84
N ARG A 144 1.94 -15.39 -8.82
CA ARG A 144 2.33 -14.66 -7.61
C ARG A 144 1.14 -13.94 -6.97
N LEU A 145 0.34 -13.21 -7.76
CA LEU A 145 -0.86 -12.54 -7.26
C LEU A 145 -1.89 -13.54 -6.72
N GLN A 146 -2.09 -14.67 -7.40
CA GLN A 146 -3.03 -15.70 -6.98
C GLN A 146 -2.61 -16.36 -5.65
N ILE A 147 -1.33 -16.68 -5.50
CA ILE A 147 -0.78 -17.21 -4.23
C ILE A 147 -0.97 -16.20 -3.10
N ARG A 148 -0.70 -14.91 -3.34
CA ARG A 148 -0.94 -13.84 -2.36
C ARG A 148 -2.41 -13.72 -1.98
N SER A 149 -3.33 -13.88 -2.94
CA SER A 149 -4.77 -13.85 -2.66
C SER A 149 -5.23 -15.04 -1.81
N MET A 150 -4.63 -16.22 -1.97
CA MET A 150 -5.02 -17.42 -1.22
C MET A 150 -4.44 -17.44 0.20
N LEU A 151 -3.16 -17.09 0.35
CA LEU A 151 -2.47 -17.14 1.65
C LEU A 151 -2.71 -15.88 2.48
N GLY A 152 -3.13 -14.78 1.83
CA GLY A 152 -3.27 -13.48 2.46
C GLY A 152 -1.97 -12.66 2.37
N PRO A 153 -2.10 -11.34 2.17
CA PRO A 153 -0.96 -10.44 1.97
C PRO A 153 -0.01 -10.39 3.16
N ASP A 154 -0.50 -10.37 4.40
CA ASP A 154 0.34 -10.36 5.62
C ASP A 154 1.14 -11.66 5.77
N LEU A 155 0.48 -12.82 5.65
CA LEU A 155 1.14 -14.11 5.87
C LEU A 155 2.25 -14.35 4.85
N LEU A 156 2.03 -14.00 3.58
CA LEU A 156 3.04 -14.20 2.53
C LEU A 156 4.31 -13.37 2.77
N MET A 157 4.18 -12.18 3.37
CA MET A 157 5.32 -11.32 3.69
C MET A 157 6.18 -11.86 4.85
N ARG A 158 5.70 -12.87 5.60
CA ARG A 158 6.44 -13.47 6.70
C ARG A 158 7.47 -14.48 6.19
N THR A 159 8.74 -14.26 6.53
CA THR A 159 9.85 -15.16 6.17
C THR A 159 9.60 -16.59 6.66
N SER A 160 9.08 -16.76 7.87
CA SER A 160 8.79 -18.08 8.44
C SER A 160 7.70 -18.85 7.69
N ILE A 161 6.73 -18.15 7.09
CA ILE A 161 5.63 -18.76 6.34
C ILE A 161 6.09 -19.06 4.91
N VAL A 162 6.73 -18.11 4.24
CA VAL A 162 7.18 -18.30 2.85
C VAL A 162 8.20 -19.43 2.75
N GLN A 163 9.07 -19.61 3.76
CA GLN A 163 10.07 -20.68 3.81
C GLN A 163 9.46 -22.09 4.00
N GLN A 164 8.20 -22.19 4.43
CA GLN A 164 7.48 -23.46 4.55
C GLN A 164 6.77 -23.86 3.25
N LEU A 165 6.71 -22.95 2.26
CA LEU A 165 6.09 -23.27 0.98
C LEU A 165 6.96 -24.28 0.21
N PRO A 166 6.35 -25.24 -0.51
CA PRO A 166 7.08 -26.24 -1.30
C PRO A 166 7.58 -25.64 -2.62
N VAL A 167 8.35 -24.54 -2.54
CA VAL A 167 8.93 -23.83 -3.69
C VAL A 167 10.42 -23.61 -3.49
N PRO A 168 11.22 -23.48 -4.57
CA PRO A 168 12.63 -23.13 -4.46
C PRO A 168 12.86 -21.80 -3.75
N SER A 169 13.93 -21.72 -2.95
CA SER A 169 14.28 -20.53 -2.16
C SER A 169 14.36 -19.20 -2.94
N PRO A 170 14.83 -19.16 -4.20
CA PRO A 170 14.80 -17.92 -4.99
C PRO A 170 13.39 -17.36 -5.21
N LEU A 171 12.37 -18.21 -5.24
CA LEU A 171 10.98 -17.77 -5.40
C LEU A 171 10.41 -17.15 -4.13
N HIS A 172 11.03 -17.32 -2.95
CA HIS A 172 10.56 -16.69 -1.73
C HIS A 172 10.63 -15.16 -1.83
N CYS A 173 11.73 -14.62 -2.37
CA CYS A 173 11.87 -13.17 -2.58
C CYS A 173 10.87 -12.65 -3.61
N PHE A 174 10.66 -13.41 -4.69
CA PHE A 174 9.67 -13.11 -5.72
C PHE A 174 8.24 -13.07 -5.16
N LEU A 175 7.84 -14.08 -4.38
CA LEU A 175 6.52 -14.15 -3.74
C LEU A 175 6.30 -13.04 -2.71
N GLN A 176 7.38 -12.55 -2.10
CA GLN A 176 7.36 -11.41 -1.18
C GLN A 176 7.48 -10.05 -1.89
N PHE A 177 7.44 -10.02 -3.23
CA PHE A 177 7.50 -8.78 -4.02
C PHE A 177 8.78 -7.97 -3.73
N ARG A 178 9.86 -8.63 -3.27
CA ARG A 178 11.14 -7.98 -2.95
C ARG A 178 11.96 -7.63 -4.19
N ASP A 179 11.57 -8.18 -5.33
CA ASP A 179 12.13 -7.94 -6.65
C ASP A 179 11.64 -6.63 -7.29
N ILE A 180 10.57 -6.03 -6.77
CA ILE A 180 10.01 -4.79 -7.31
C ILE A 180 10.75 -3.58 -6.75
N GLN A 181 11.13 -2.66 -7.64
CA GLN A 181 11.82 -1.44 -7.28
C GLN A 181 10.88 -0.47 -6.56
N GLU A 182 11.30 -0.01 -5.37
CA GLU A 182 10.55 1.01 -4.63
C GLU A 182 10.57 2.37 -5.37
N PRO A 183 9.47 3.15 -5.26
CA PRO A 183 9.38 4.44 -5.90
C PRO A 183 10.39 5.42 -5.28
N SER A 184 11.07 6.19 -6.12
CA SER A 184 12.05 7.18 -5.68
C SER A 184 11.35 8.46 -5.26
N TYR A 185 11.26 8.74 -3.96
CA TYR A 185 10.77 10.03 -3.51
C TYR A 185 11.81 11.13 -3.77
N LYS A 186 11.46 12.13 -4.58
CA LYS A 186 12.26 13.34 -4.75
C LYS A 186 11.81 14.36 -3.71
N HIS A 187 12.63 14.59 -2.68
CA HIS A 187 12.31 15.50 -1.58
C HIS A 187 11.79 16.86 -2.09
N SER A 188 10.57 17.22 -1.68
CA SER A 188 10.13 18.62 -1.65
C SER A 188 10.19 19.12 -0.21
N PRO A 189 10.72 20.31 0.07
CA PRO A 189 10.99 20.75 1.44
C PRO A 189 9.71 20.85 2.28
N LEU A 190 9.74 20.13 3.42
CA LEU A 190 8.70 19.93 4.44
C LEU A 190 8.02 21.23 4.96
N SER A 191 8.71 22.37 4.86
CA SER A 191 8.36 23.61 5.55
C SER A 191 7.01 24.21 5.14
N ASN A 192 6.52 23.95 3.93
CA ASN A 192 5.32 24.63 3.41
C ASN A 192 4.00 23.90 3.74
N GLN A 193 4.03 22.63 4.14
CA GLN A 193 2.82 21.80 4.28
C GLN A 193 2.32 21.68 5.72
N ILE A 194 3.22 21.53 6.70
CA ILE A 194 2.84 21.58 8.13
C ILE A 194 2.20 22.94 8.47
N GLN A 195 2.71 24.01 7.85
CA GLN A 195 2.17 25.36 8.02
C GLN A 195 0.76 25.51 7.40
N ARG A 196 0.47 24.84 6.28
CA ARG A 196 -0.89 24.84 5.68
C ARG A 196 -1.89 24.09 6.54
N HIS A 197 -1.53 22.95 7.11
CA HIS A 197 -2.40 22.18 8.00
C HIS A 197 -2.71 22.96 9.30
N ASN A 198 -1.70 23.57 9.91
CA ASN A 198 -1.89 24.44 11.08
C ASN A 198 -2.82 25.62 10.77
N ASN A 199 -2.71 26.22 9.58
CA ASN A 199 -3.59 27.31 9.16
C ASN A 199 -5.05 26.86 8.96
N THR A 200 -5.29 25.69 8.36
CA THR A 200 -6.66 25.15 8.17
C THR A 200 -7.34 24.77 9.48
N HIS A 201 -6.59 24.29 10.48
CA HIS A 201 -7.14 23.98 11.81
C HIS A 201 -7.33 25.23 12.68
N GLN A 202 -6.53 26.29 12.47
CA GLN A 202 -6.76 27.58 13.14
C GLN A 202 -8.09 28.23 12.76
N HIS A 203 -8.53 28.09 11.51
CA HIS A 203 -9.82 28.62 11.06
C HIS A 203 -11.05 27.83 11.56
N ARG A 204 -10.86 26.63 12.13
CA ARG A 204 -11.95 25.81 12.68
C ARG A 204 -12.29 26.15 14.14
N HIS A 205 -11.44 26.93 14.81
CA HIS A 205 -11.63 27.38 16.21
C HIS A 205 -12.07 28.85 16.34
N VAL A 206 -12.39 29.51 15.23
CA VAL A 206 -12.94 30.87 15.22
C VAL A 206 -14.30 30.84 14.53
N LEU A 207 -15.30 30.27 15.19
CA LEU A 207 -16.74 30.56 15.04
C LEU A 207 -17.47 30.11 16.31
#